data_AF-A0A1W9SID5-F1
#
_entry.id   AF-A0A1W9SID5-F1
#
_cell.length_a   1.000
_cell.length_b   1.000
_cell.length_c   1.000
_cell.angle_alpha   90.00
_cell.angle_beta   90.00
_cell.angle_gamma   90.00
#
_symmetry.space_group_name_H-M   'P 1'
#
loop_
_entity.id
_entity.type
_entity.pdbx_description
1 polymer ?
#
loop_
_entity_poly.entity_id
_entity_poly.type
_entity_poly.pdbx_seq_one_letter_code
_entity_poly.pdbx_strand_id
1 'polypeptide(L)'
;MNSKKKHEPRVAIIILNFNGYEDIHLLKSDNNIGFAGGNNLGLEYALKKDFDLFLLLNNDTVVEKYFLNELINCMEKDASVGICGSKIYYYQNKSKIWSAGGGISKILKRTFQYGENKIDNGHFDLK
;
A
#
# COMPACT_ATOMS: atom_id res chain seq x y z
N MET A 1 -37.11 9.67 -5.81
CA MET A 1 -36.00 9.27 -4.92
C MET A 1 -34.92 8.62 -5.78
N ASN A 2 -33.90 9.39 -6.18
CA ASN A 2 -32.77 8.85 -6.93
C ASN A 2 -31.87 8.10 -5.97
N SER A 3 -31.75 6.78 -6.15
CA SER A 3 -30.75 5.97 -5.46
C SER A 3 -29.37 6.46 -5.91
N LYS A 4 -28.63 7.09 -4.99
CA LYS A 4 -27.20 7.30 -5.19
C LYS A 4 -26.57 5.91 -5.28
N LYS A 5 -26.16 5.49 -6.49
CA LYS A 5 -25.26 4.36 -6.65
C LYS A 5 -24.05 4.65 -5.76
N LYS A 6 -23.77 3.77 -4.80
CA LYS A 6 -22.52 3.78 -4.04
C LYS A 6 -21.38 3.69 -5.06
N HIS A 7 -20.54 4.71 -5.12
CA HIS A 7 -19.32 4.66 -5.91
C HIS A 7 -18.42 3.63 -5.23
N GLU A 8 -18.09 2.54 -5.93
CA GLU A 8 -17.03 1.64 -5.47
C GLU A 8 -15.68 2.27 -5.85
N PRO A 9 -14.72 2.38 -4.93
CA PRO A 9 -13.43 3.01 -5.19
C PRO A 9 -12.62 2.14 -6.16
N ARG A 10 -12.06 2.76 -7.21
CA ARG A 10 -11.18 2.08 -8.16
C ARG A 10 -9.75 2.08 -7.61
N VAL A 11 -9.22 0.88 -7.35
CA VAL A 11 -7.84 0.67 -6.89
C VAL A 11 -6.96 0.27 -8.07
N ALA A 12 -5.86 1.01 -8.28
CA ALA A 12 -4.81 0.58 -9.22
C ALA A 12 -3.83 -0.38 -8.53
N ILE A 13 -3.68 -1.58 -9.09
CA ILE A 13 -2.58 -2.52 -8.78
C ILE A 13 -1.72 -2.61 -10.03
N ILE A 14 -0.50 -2.06 -9.98
CA ILE A 14 0.41 -2.05 -11.14
C ILE A 14 1.30 -3.28 -11.06
N ILE A 15 0.99 -4.30 -11.86
CA ILE A 15 1.84 -5.49 -12.05
C ILE A 15 2.38 -5.48 -13.47
N LEU A 16 3.66 -5.78 -13.58
CA LEU A 16 4.46 -5.71 -14.78
C LEU A 16 4.41 -7.05 -15.54
N ASN A 17 3.41 -7.20 -16.42
CA ASN A 17 3.16 -8.29 -17.40
C ASN A 17 2.86 -9.70 -16.86
N PHE A 18 1.63 -10.17 -17.12
CA PHE A 18 1.22 -11.58 -17.02
C PHE A 18 0.19 -11.87 -18.11
N ASN A 19 0.45 -12.85 -18.98
CA ASN A 19 -0.48 -13.21 -20.05
C ASN A 19 -1.84 -13.63 -19.48
N GLY A 20 -2.93 -13.07 -20.02
CA GLY A 20 -4.31 -13.46 -19.70
C GLY A 20 -5.12 -12.50 -18.82
N TYR A 21 -4.56 -11.34 -18.43
CA TYR A 21 -5.26 -10.35 -17.61
C TYR A 21 -5.29 -8.99 -18.32
N GLU A 22 -6.50 -8.50 -18.66
CA GLU A 22 -6.69 -7.23 -19.37
C GLU A 22 -6.34 -5.99 -18.52
N ASP A 23 -6.37 -6.14 -17.19
CA ASP A 23 -6.15 -5.06 -16.23
C ASP A 23 -4.69 -4.95 -15.72
N ILE A 24 -3.75 -5.68 -16.33
CA ILE A 24 -2.34 -5.68 -15.96
C ILE A 24 -1.51 -4.87 -16.98
N HIS A 25 -0.83 -3.83 -16.51
CA HIS A 25 -0.02 -2.93 -17.34
C HIS A 25 1.47 -2.98 -16.99
N LEU A 26 2.31 -3.45 -17.92
CA LEU A 26 3.78 -3.35 -17.83
C LEU A 26 4.28 -1.98 -18.30
N LEU A 27 4.75 -1.17 -17.36
CA LEU A 27 5.51 0.05 -17.63
C LEU A 27 7.02 -0.24 -17.54
N LYS A 28 7.75 0.05 -18.61
CA LYS A 28 9.22 -0.11 -18.66
C LYS A 28 9.89 1.26 -18.71
N SER A 29 10.89 1.48 -17.86
CA SER A 29 11.80 2.63 -17.96
C SER A 29 12.98 2.29 -18.87
N ASP A 30 13.51 3.30 -19.57
CA ASP A 30 14.68 3.12 -20.45
C ASP A 30 15.97 2.82 -19.67
N ASN A 31 16.06 3.32 -18.44
CA ASN A 31 17.20 3.17 -17.55
C ASN A 31 16.72 2.79 -16.13
N ASN A 32 17.66 2.38 -15.27
CA ASN A 32 17.36 2.15 -13.86
C ASN A 32 17.17 3.50 -13.14
N ILE A 33 15.93 3.82 -12.78
CA ILE A 33 15.52 5.06 -12.09
C ILE A 33 15.35 4.88 -10.57
N GLY A 34 15.79 3.73 -10.04
CA GLY A 34 15.65 3.38 -8.63
C GLY A 34 14.20 3.11 -8.19
N PHE A 35 14.04 2.74 -6.92
CA PHE A 35 12.75 2.35 -6.34
C PHE A 35 11.71 3.48 -6.38
N ALA A 36 12.10 4.68 -5.92
CA ALA A 36 11.20 5.84 -5.93
C ALA A 36 10.80 6.24 -7.36
N GLY A 37 11.75 6.23 -8.31
CA GLY A 37 11.47 6.55 -9.71
C GLY A 37 10.48 5.55 -10.34
N GLY A 38 10.63 4.26 -10.07
CA GLY A 38 9.70 3.23 -10.55
C GLY A 38 8.27 3.43 -10.03
N ASN A 39 8.12 3.70 -8.73
CA ASN A 39 6.82 4.00 -8.13
C ASN A 39 6.20 5.27 -8.72
N ASN A 40 6.99 6.34 -8.89
CA ASN A 40 6.52 7.58 -9.49
C ASN A 40 6.04 7.40 -10.93
N LEU A 41 6.77 6.63 -11.75
CA LEU A 41 6.35 6.29 -13.11
C LEU A 41 4.99 5.60 -13.15
N GLY A 42 4.77 4.65 -12.22
CA GLY A 42 3.48 3.98 -12.05
C GLY A 42 2.36 4.92 -11.64
N LEU A 43 2.61 5.79 -10.66
CA LEU A 43 1.65 6.78 -10.19
C LEU A 43 1.27 7.79 -11.28
N GLU A 44 2.24 8.30 -12.04
CA GLU A 44 1.99 9.22 -13.15
C GLU A 44 1.12 8.60 -14.25
N TYR A 45 1.31 7.31 -14.52
CA TYR A 45 0.45 6.57 -15.44
C TYR A 45 -0.98 6.44 -14.89
N ALA A 46 -1.11 6.00 -13.63
CA ALA A 46 -2.41 5.74 -13.01
C ALA A 46 -3.21 7.04 -12.80
N LEU A 47 -2.56 8.17 -12.51
CA LEU A 47 -3.20 9.49 -12.40
C LEU A 47 -3.89 9.92 -13.71
N LYS A 48 -3.44 9.43 -14.87
CA LYS A 48 -4.06 9.71 -16.18
C LYS A 48 -5.26 8.80 -16.48
N LYS A 49 -5.64 7.91 -15.57
CA LYS A 49 -6.64 6.84 -15.76
C LYS A 49 -7.82 6.93 -14.79
N ASP A 50 -7.98 8.06 -14.10
CA ASP A 50 -9.10 8.34 -13.17
C ASP A 50 -9.29 7.24 -12.10
N PHE A 51 -8.19 6.80 -11.47
CA PHE A 51 -8.22 5.94 -10.28
C PHE A 51 -8.38 6.77 -9.00
N ASP A 52 -9.11 6.23 -8.02
CA ASP A 52 -9.41 6.92 -6.76
C ASP A 52 -8.34 6.65 -5.68
N LEU A 53 -7.76 5.44 -5.70
CA LEU A 53 -6.78 4.98 -4.73
C LEU A 53 -5.59 4.31 -5.43
N PHE A 54 -4.40 4.54 -4.87
CA PHE A 54 -3.15 3.98 -5.35
C PHE A 54 -2.54 3.07 -4.30
N LEU A 55 -2.24 1.82 -4.68
CA LEU A 55 -1.50 0.89 -3.84
C LEU A 55 -0.07 0.74 -4.36
N LEU A 56 0.90 1.12 -3.53
CA LEU A 56 2.32 0.78 -3.75
C LEU A 56 2.62 -0.53 -3.05
N LEU A 57 2.98 -1.57 -3.82
CA LEU A 57 3.25 -2.91 -3.31
C LEU A 57 4.49 -3.47 -3.99
N ASN A 58 5.40 -4.07 -3.21
CA ASN A 58 6.57 -4.72 -3.79
C ASN A 58 6.17 -6.07 -4.41
N ASN A 59 6.87 -6.46 -5.47
CA ASN A 59 6.62 -7.70 -6.22
C ASN A 59 6.99 -8.98 -5.44
N ASP A 60 7.71 -8.85 -4.33
CA ASP A 60 8.13 -9.93 -3.42
C ASP A 60 7.29 -10.00 -2.13
N THR A 61 6.08 -9.42 -2.14
CA THR A 61 5.19 -9.40 -0.98
C THR A 61 4.13 -10.51 -1.05
N VAL A 62 3.84 -11.14 0.10
CA VAL A 62 2.64 -11.96 0.30
C VAL A 62 1.65 -11.17 1.15
N VAL A 63 0.41 -11.09 0.70
CA VAL A 63 -0.66 -10.35 1.39
C VAL A 63 -1.69 -11.30 1.99
N GLU A 64 -2.32 -10.87 3.09
CA GLU A 64 -3.47 -11.55 3.67
C GLU A 64 -4.73 -11.34 2.81
N LYS A 65 -5.67 -12.29 2.87
CA LYS A 65 -6.85 -12.31 1.98
C LYS A 65 -7.64 -11.01 1.95
N TYR A 66 -7.76 -10.31 3.08
CA TYR A 66 -8.58 -9.10 3.23
C TYR A 66 -7.74 -7.81 3.39
N PHE A 67 -6.42 -7.89 3.18
CA PHE A 67 -5.51 -6.76 3.40
C PHE A 67 -5.96 -5.48 2.68
N LEU A 68 -6.36 -5.62 1.40
CA LEU A 68 -6.74 -4.46 0.60
C LEU A 68 -8.07 -3.84 1.08
N ASN A 69 -9.04 -4.68 1.45
CA ASN A 69 -10.32 -4.22 1.99
C ASN A 69 -10.12 -3.39 3.26
N GLU A 70 -9.23 -3.83 4.16
CA GLU A 70 -8.95 -3.09 5.40
C GLU A 70 -8.30 -1.73 5.13
N LEU A 71 -7.39 -1.64 4.15
CA LEU A 71 -6.79 -0.35 3.74
C LEU A 71 -7.84 0.59 3.14
N ILE A 72 -8.68 0.10 2.24
CA ILE A 72 -9.78 0.89 1.65
C ILE A 72 -10.71 1.39 2.75
N ASN A 73 -11.14 0.50 3.65
CA ASN A 73 -12.01 0.86 4.77
C ASN A 73 -11.39 1.93 5.67
N CYS A 74 -10.07 1.89 5.90
CA CYS A 74 -9.35 2.90 6.66
C CYS A 74 -9.45 4.28 6.00
N MET A 75 -9.18 4.34 4.69
CA MET A 75 -9.24 5.58 3.90
C MET A 75 -10.67 6.13 3.75
N GLU A 76 -11.67 5.27 3.60
CA GLU A 76 -13.07 5.69 3.42
C GLU A 76 -13.76 6.12 4.71
N LYS A 77 -13.34 5.58 5.87
CA LYS A 77 -13.92 5.93 7.17
C LYS A 77 -13.59 7.36 7.61
N ASP A 78 -12.44 7.88 7.19
CA ASP A 78 -11.96 9.20 7.56
C ASP A 78 -11.32 9.90 6.37
N ALA A 79 -12.06 10.83 5.77
CA ALA A 79 -11.61 11.60 4.61
C ALA A 79 -10.38 12.50 4.89
N SER A 80 -9.97 12.66 6.16
CA SER A 80 -8.72 13.35 6.50
C SER A 80 -7.47 12.47 6.31
N VAL A 81 -7.62 11.15 6.15
CA VAL A 81 -6.53 10.21 5.92
C VAL A 81 -6.09 10.27 4.46
N GLY A 82 -4.93 10.87 4.19
CA GLY A 82 -4.35 10.95 2.84
C GLY A 82 -3.51 9.73 2.44
N ILE A 83 -2.96 8.98 3.40
CA ILE A 83 -2.15 7.78 3.19
C ILE A 83 -2.40 6.82 4.34
N CYS A 84 -2.58 5.53 4.03
CA CYS A 84 -2.59 4.45 5.02
C CYS A 84 -1.57 3.37 4.62
N GLY A 85 -1.16 2.57 5.59
CA GLY A 85 -0.27 1.43 5.38
C GLY A 85 -0.66 0.27 6.28
N SER A 86 -0.37 -0.95 5.85
CA SER A 86 -0.60 -2.14 6.66
C SER A 86 0.54 -2.36 7.66
N LYS A 87 0.27 -3.15 8.70
CA LYS A 87 1.35 -3.83 9.41
C LYS A 87 2.09 -4.74 8.44
N ILE A 88 3.39 -4.87 8.62
CA ILE A 88 4.27 -5.76 7.85
C ILE A 88 4.94 -6.73 8.83
N TYR A 89 4.93 -8.01 8.49
CA TYR A 89 5.49 -9.08 9.30
C TYR A 89 6.75 -9.65 8.65
N TYR A 90 7.63 -10.24 9.45
CA TYR A 90 8.75 -11.01 8.91
C TYR A 90 8.23 -12.26 8.20
N TYR A 91 8.68 -12.48 6.96
CA TYR A 91 8.22 -13.62 6.14
C TYR A 91 8.43 -14.98 6.84
N GLN A 92 9.57 -15.17 7.49
CA GLN A 92 9.91 -16.41 8.20
C GLN A 92 9.18 -16.59 9.53
N ASN A 93 8.69 -15.50 10.13
CA ASN A 93 7.96 -15.53 11.39
C ASN A 93 6.80 -14.53 11.33
N LYS A 94 5.64 -15.02 10.88
CA LYS A 94 4.42 -14.22 10.71
C LYS A 94 3.84 -13.67 12.02
N SER A 95 4.33 -14.10 13.17
CA SER A 95 3.94 -13.55 14.46
C SER A 95 4.81 -12.36 14.88
N LYS A 96 5.91 -12.09 14.17
CA LYS A 96 6.86 -11.02 14.47
C LYS A 96 6.65 -9.84 13.52
N ILE A 97 6.42 -8.66 14.09
CA ILE A 97 6.25 -7.42 13.35
C ILE A 97 7.61 -6.97 12.80
N TRP A 98 7.66 -6.69 11.51
CA TRP A 98 8.72 -5.89 10.90
C TRP A 98 8.39 -4.40 11.06
N SER A 99 7.19 -3.99 10.64
CA SER A 99 6.71 -2.61 10.78
C SER A 99 5.24 -2.54 11.19
N ALA A 100 4.90 -1.72 12.17
CA ALA A 100 3.54 -1.29 12.46
C ALA A 100 3.36 0.23 12.21
N GLY A 101 4.12 0.76 11.25
CA GLY A 101 4.26 2.19 10.99
C GLY A 101 5.62 2.72 11.44
N GLY A 102 5.81 4.03 11.35
CA GLY A 102 7.07 4.65 11.73
C GLY A 102 6.99 6.15 11.93
N GLY A 103 8.12 6.72 12.35
CA GLY A 103 8.28 8.15 12.55
C GLY A 103 9.69 8.62 12.23
N ILE A 104 9.91 9.93 12.33
CA ILE A 104 11.20 10.56 12.09
C ILE A 104 11.69 11.18 13.40
N SER A 105 12.87 10.75 13.85
CA SER A 105 13.57 11.42 14.93
C SER A 105 14.19 12.71 14.41
N LYS A 106 13.63 13.86 14.85
CA LYS A 106 14.15 15.18 14.47
C LYS A 106 15.56 15.45 14.99
N ILE A 107 15.94 14.83 16.11
CA ILE A 107 17.26 14.96 16.73
C ILE A 107 18.28 14.12 15.97
N LEU A 108 17.96 12.83 15.76
CA LEU A 108 18.89 11.90 15.12
C LEU A 108 18.87 11.98 13.59
N LYS A 109 17.90 12.71 13.01
CA LYS A 109 17.64 12.77 11.56
C LYS A 109 17.49 11.38 10.94
N ARG A 110 16.87 10.45 11.68
CA ARG A 110 16.69 9.05 11.29
C ARG A 110 15.22 8.65 11.40
N THR A 111 14.80 7.73 10.54
CA THR A 111 13.52 7.04 10.67
C THR A 111 13.60 5.95 11.73
N PHE A 112 12.46 5.63 12.33
CA PHE A 112 12.30 4.48 13.22
C PHE A 112 10.97 3.79 12.94
N GLN A 113 10.86 2.52 13.31
CA GLN A 113 9.67 1.71 13.09
C GLN A 113 9.00 1.35 14.41
N TYR A 114 7.66 1.38 14.42
CA TYR A 114 6.87 0.88 15.53
C TYR A 114 6.76 -0.64 15.45
N GLY A 115 6.84 -1.30 16.61
CA GLY A 115 6.63 -2.74 16.72
C GLY A 115 7.76 -3.62 16.17
N GLU A 116 8.80 -3.05 15.54
CA GLU A 116 9.90 -3.81 14.95
C GLU A 116 10.47 -4.84 15.94
N ASN A 117 10.60 -6.07 15.45
CA ASN A 117 11.09 -7.23 16.19
C ASN A 117 10.23 -7.68 17.37
N LYS A 118 9.03 -7.14 17.58
CA LYS A 118 8.11 -7.59 18.63
C LYS A 118 7.14 -8.65 18.10
N ILE A 119 6.68 -9.53 18.99
CA ILE A 119 5.54 -10.40 18.69
C ILE A 119 4.28 -9.56 18.68
N ASP A 120 3.43 -9.77 17.69
CA ASP A 120 2.15 -9.11 17.60
C ASP A 120 1.17 -9.70 18.63
N ASN A 121 0.75 -8.85 19.55
CA ASN A 121 -0.22 -9.15 20.60
C ASN A 121 -1.43 -8.20 20.52
N GLY A 122 -1.65 -7.57 19.37
CA GLY A 122 -2.75 -6.64 19.13
C GLY A 122 -2.52 -5.22 19.67
N HIS A 123 -1.35 -4.92 20.26
CA HIS A 123 -1.05 -3.58 20.78
C HIS A 123 -1.09 -2.48 19.71
N PHE A 124 -0.87 -2.84 18.44
CA PHE A 124 -0.87 -1.92 17.30
C PHE A 124 -2.13 -2.02 16.45
N ASP A 125 -3.18 -2.67 16.94
CA ASP A 125 -4.45 -2.76 16.22
C ASP A 125 -5.21 -1.43 16.32
N LEU A 126 -5.89 -1.06 15.23
CA LEU A 126 -6.81 0.07 15.22
C LEU A 126 -7.99 -0.26 16.13
N LYS A 127 -8.38 0.69 16.98
CA LYS A 127 -9.53 0.57 17.89
C LYS A 127 -10.86 0.71 17.16
#